data_AF-A0A349UIL8-F1
#
_entry.id   AF-A0A349UIL8-F1
#
_cell.length_a   1.000
_cell.length_b   1.000
_cell.length_c   1.000
_cell.angle_alpha   90.00
_cell.angle_beta   90.00
_cell.angle_gamma   90.00
#
_symmetry.space_group_name_H-M   'P 1'
#
loop_
_entity.id
_entity.type
_entity.pdbx_description
1 polymer ?
#
loop_
_entity_poly.entity_id
_entity_poly.type
_entity_poly.pdbx_seq_one_letter_code
_entity_poly.pdbx_strand_id
1 'polypeptide(L)'
;LWAHLGTEPVPAKLDAMLARHPNLWVDTSVRDARIAPVGALLPEWRALFARHPDRFLVAVDTFSVNRWQQYEQVVAEIRRWVAPLPEPLKSNLLYDNAARLFDRFQPRP
;
A
#
# COMPACT_ATOMS: atom_id res chain seq x y z
N LEU A 1 -5.42 -10.76 -1.33
CA LEU A 1 -4.66 -9.62 -0.79
C LEU A 1 -3.38 -10.17 -0.18
N TRP A 2 -2.23 -9.76 -0.70
CA TRP A 2 -0.92 -10.17 -0.19
C TRP A 2 -0.44 -9.15 0.82
N ALA A 3 -0.25 -9.61 2.05
CA ALA A 3 0.01 -8.74 3.17
C ALA A 3 1.40 -8.10 3.13
N HIS A 4 1.49 -6.84 3.54
CA HIS A 4 2.75 -6.17 3.95
C HIS A 4 3.87 -6.16 2.90
N LEU A 5 3.52 -6.02 1.62
CA LEU A 5 4.47 -6.13 0.49
C LEU A 5 5.20 -7.49 0.43
N GLY A 6 4.66 -8.52 1.09
CA GLY A 6 5.29 -9.82 1.26
C GLY A 6 6.36 -9.87 2.36
N THR A 7 6.84 -11.08 2.66
CA THR A 7 7.90 -11.33 3.66
C THR A 7 9.16 -10.54 3.34
N GLU A 8 9.53 -10.52 2.06
CA GLU A 8 10.67 -9.81 1.50
C GLU A 8 10.15 -8.73 0.53
N PRO A 9 10.06 -7.47 0.98
CA PRO A 9 9.53 -6.39 0.16
C PRO A 9 10.60 -5.93 -0.85
N VAL A 10 10.67 -6.61 -2.00
CA VAL A 10 11.61 -6.31 -3.09
C VAL A 10 10.81 -5.91 -4.34
N PRO A 11 10.92 -4.67 -4.84
CA PRO A 11 10.08 -4.18 -5.94
C PRO A 11 10.02 -5.08 -7.17
N ALA A 12 11.15 -5.63 -7.62
CA ALA A 12 11.20 -6.53 -8.77
C ALA A 12 10.45 -7.86 -8.53
N LYS A 13 10.44 -8.37 -7.30
CA LYS A 13 9.70 -9.58 -6.92
C LYS A 13 8.21 -9.33 -6.92
N LEU A 14 7.77 -8.19 -6.38
CA LEU A 14 6.36 -7.79 -6.42
C LEU A 14 5.88 -7.57 -7.85
N ASP A 15 6.69 -6.89 -8.68
CA ASP A 15 6.40 -6.65 -10.09
C ASP A 15 6.16 -7.95 -10.87
N ALA A 16 7.05 -8.94 -10.69
CA ALA A 16 6.91 -10.25 -11.31
C ALA A 16 5.64 -10.99 -10.84
N MET A 17 5.29 -10.89 -9.55
CA MET A 17 4.07 -11.50 -9.02
C MET A 17 2.79 -10.82 -9.53
N LEU A 18 2.78 -9.49 -9.61
CA LEU A 18 1.65 -8.73 -10.15
C LEU A 18 1.45 -9.02 -11.64
N ALA A 19 2.53 -9.15 -12.42
CA ALA A 19 2.45 -9.56 -13.82
C ALA A 19 1.90 -10.98 -14.00
N ARG A 20 2.27 -11.91 -13.11
CA ARG A 20 1.83 -13.31 -13.16
C ARG A 20 0.39 -13.52 -12.66
N HIS A 21 -0.09 -12.69 -11.75
CA HIS A 21 -1.35 -12.89 -11.04
C HIS A 21 -2.27 -11.66 -11.18
N PRO A 22 -3.17 -11.60 -12.18
CA PRO A 22 -3.97 -10.40 -12.48
C PRO A 22 -4.94 -9.99 -11.36
N ASN A 23 -5.28 -10.91 -10.45
CA ASN A 23 -6.14 -10.67 -9.30
C ASN A 23 -5.36 -10.43 -8.00
N LEU A 24 -4.03 -10.28 -8.06
CA LEU A 24 -3.21 -10.00 -6.88
C LEU A 24 -3.33 -8.53 -6.48
N TRP A 25 -3.68 -8.31 -5.22
CA TRP A 25 -3.64 -7.00 -4.55
C TRP A 25 -2.60 -7.07 -3.45
N VAL A 26 -1.97 -5.94 -3.11
CA VAL A 26 -0.93 -5.87 -2.08
C VAL A 26 -1.17 -4.66 -1.19
N ASP A 27 -0.98 -4.79 0.13
CA ASP A 27 -0.99 -3.65 1.03
C ASP A 27 0.42 -3.27 1.55
N THR A 28 0.57 -2.02 1.99
CA THR A 28 1.85 -1.47 2.48
C THR A 28 2.04 -1.53 3.99
N SER A 29 1.11 -2.12 4.74
CA SER A 29 1.14 -1.99 6.21
C SER A 29 2.43 -2.52 6.82
N VAL A 30 2.84 -1.89 7.93
CA VAL A 30 4.11 -2.12 8.65
C VAL A 30 5.39 -1.90 7.83
N ARG A 31 5.33 -1.33 6.62
CA ARG A 31 6.48 -1.16 5.72
C ARG A 31 6.89 0.29 5.45
N ASP A 32 6.30 1.28 6.11
CA ASP A 32 6.61 2.71 5.89
C ASP A 32 8.11 3.00 5.93
N ALA A 33 8.82 2.55 6.98
CA ALA A 33 10.27 2.72 7.11
C ALA A 33 11.10 2.02 6.01
N ARG A 34 10.54 1.00 5.33
CA ARG A 34 11.20 0.29 4.21
C ARG A 34 10.99 1.00 2.88
N ILE A 35 9.83 1.62 2.68
CA ILE A 35 9.46 2.25 1.40
C ILE A 35 9.74 3.75 1.38
N ALA A 36 9.72 4.39 2.56
CA ALA A 36 9.89 5.83 2.74
C ALA A 36 10.69 6.15 4.03
N PRO A 37 11.95 5.69 4.16
CA PRO A 37 12.74 5.82 5.39
C PRO A 37 12.96 7.27 5.85
N VAL A 38 12.87 8.24 4.93
CA VAL A 38 13.01 9.68 5.21
C VAL A 38 11.69 10.44 5.00
N GLY A 39 10.56 9.72 4.99
CA GLY A 39 9.22 10.28 4.82
C GLY A 39 8.86 10.66 3.38
N ALA A 40 9.61 10.16 2.40
CA ALA A 40 9.27 10.21 0.97
C ALA A 40 9.58 8.85 0.36
N LEU A 41 8.75 8.39 -0.59
CA LEU A 41 8.99 7.11 -1.25
C LEU A 41 10.37 7.08 -1.92
N LEU A 42 11.08 5.97 -1.75
CA LEU A 42 12.24 5.68 -2.59
C LEU A 42 11.81 5.57 -4.06
N PRO A 43 12.66 5.97 -5.01
CA PRO A 43 12.31 6.02 -6.44
C PRO A 43 11.75 4.70 -6.99
N GLU A 44 12.30 3.56 -6.56
CA GLU A 44 11.89 2.23 -6.99
C GLU A 44 10.47 1.86 -6.52
N TRP A 45 10.07 2.29 -5.33
CA TRP A 45 8.70 2.08 -4.82
C TRP A 45 7.72 2.99 -5.53
N ARG A 46 8.09 4.25 -5.77
CA ARG A 46 7.28 5.17 -6.58
C ARG A 46 7.07 4.62 -7.99
N ALA A 47 8.12 4.08 -8.62
CA ALA A 47 8.04 3.49 -9.96
C ALA A 47 7.17 2.22 -9.98
N LEU A 48 7.28 1.36 -8.97
CA LEU A 48 6.43 0.16 -8.86
C LEU A 48 4.96 0.53 -8.70
N PHE A 49 4.63 1.47 -7.80
CA PHE A 49 3.25 1.89 -7.58
C PHE A 49 2.68 2.60 -8.82
N ALA A 50 3.47 3.39 -9.53
CA ALA A 50 3.05 4.01 -10.78
C ALA A 50 2.81 2.99 -11.92
N ARG A 51 3.55 1.88 -11.93
CA ARG A 51 3.37 0.80 -12.92
C ARG A 51 2.11 -0.02 -12.65
N HIS A 52 1.72 -0.16 -11.38
CA HIS A 52 0.52 -0.89 -10.95
C HIS A 52 -0.38 0.00 -10.08
N PRO A 53 -0.89 1.12 -10.63
CA PRO A 53 -1.56 2.15 -9.84
C PRO A 53 -2.85 1.67 -9.18
N ASP A 54 -3.39 0.55 -9.65
CA ASP A 54 -4.66 -0.05 -9.26
C ASP A 54 -4.50 -1.38 -8.49
N ARG A 55 -3.32 -1.67 -7.93
CA ARG A 55 -3.02 -2.94 -7.25
C ARG A 55 -2.47 -2.81 -5.82
N PHE A 56 -2.17 -1.59 -5.37
CA PHE A 56 -1.62 -1.32 -4.04
C PHE A 56 -2.59 -0.51 -3.18
N LEU A 57 -2.66 -0.79 -1.89
CA LEU A 57 -3.40 0.02 -0.92
C LEU A 57 -2.56 0.29 0.33
N VAL A 58 -2.71 1.47 0.93
CA VAL A 58 -2.11 1.71 2.24
C VAL A 58 -2.95 1.09 3.35
N ALA A 59 -2.29 0.61 4.39
CA ALA A 59 -2.92 0.08 5.59
C ALA A 59 -2.01 0.30 6.80
N VAL A 60 -2.56 0.28 8.01
CA VAL A 60 -1.80 0.53 9.26
C VAL A 60 -1.40 -0.77 9.95
N ASP A 61 -2.27 -1.79 9.90
CA ASP A 61 -2.14 -3.05 10.64
C ASP A 61 -2.00 -2.86 12.17
N THR A 62 -3.14 -2.60 12.81
CA THR A 62 -3.28 -2.45 14.27
C THR A 62 -3.53 -3.78 14.97
N PHE A 63 -2.68 -4.78 14.72
CA PHE A 63 -2.83 -6.16 15.22
C PHE A 63 -2.61 -6.33 16.74
N SER A 64 -2.12 -5.30 17.44
CA SER A 64 -1.85 -5.35 18.88
C SER A 64 -2.12 -4.01 19.56
N VAL A 65 -2.27 -4.02 20.89
CA VAL A 65 -2.44 -2.80 21.69
C VAL A 65 -1.29 -1.80 21.48
N ASN A 66 -0.05 -2.29 21.40
CA ASN A 66 1.10 -1.44 21.12
C ASN A 66 1.01 -0.77 19.74
N ARG A 67 0.49 -1.48 18.72
CA ARG A 67 0.25 -0.87 17.40
C ARG A 67 -0.88 0.16 17.44
N TRP A 68 -1.93 -0.06 18.22
CA TRP A 68 -2.98 0.93 18.44
C TRP A 68 -2.45 2.22 19.07
N GLN A 69 -1.53 2.13 20.03
CA GLN A 69 -0.88 3.29 20.64
C GLN A 69 -0.04 4.10 19.63
N GLN A 70 0.40 3.48 18.54
CA GLN A 70 1.18 4.11 17.47
C GLN A 70 0.33 4.61 16.29
N TYR A 71 -1.01 4.45 16.35
CA TYR A 71 -1.89 4.69 15.20
C TYR A 71 -1.72 6.09 14.60
N GLU A 72 -1.73 7.14 15.44
CA GLU A 72 -1.56 8.52 14.99
C GLU A 72 -0.23 8.72 14.25
N GLN A 73 0.86 8.23 14.83
CA GLN A 73 2.19 8.33 14.23
C GLN A 73 2.23 7.62 12.86
N VAL A 74 1.73 6.39 12.77
CA VAL A 74 1.75 5.63 11.50
C VAL A 74 0.88 6.33 10.44
N VAL A 75 -0.30 6.84 10.81
CA VAL A 75 -1.14 7.61 9.88
C VAL A 75 -0.45 8.89 9.40
N ALA A 76 0.27 9.59 10.28
CA ALA A 76 1.04 10.77 9.91
C ALA A 76 2.19 10.43 8.95
N GLU A 77 2.92 9.33 9.20
CA GLU A 77 3.96 8.82 8.31
C GLU A 77 3.40 8.47 6.92
N ILE A 78 2.28 7.73 6.87
CA ILE A 78 1.57 7.41 5.61
C ILE A 78 1.21 8.68 4.85
N ARG A 79 0.54 9.61 5.51
CA ARG A 79 0.13 10.88 4.88
C ARG A 79 1.33 11.67 4.37
N ARG A 80 2.44 11.68 5.10
CA ARG A 80 3.66 12.39 4.71
C ARG A 80 4.25 11.84 3.41
N TRP A 81 4.45 10.53 3.29
CA TRP A 81 5.06 9.97 2.07
C TRP A 81 4.10 9.91 0.88
N VAL A 82 2.78 9.85 1.12
CA VAL A 82 1.75 9.91 0.08
C VAL A 82 1.51 11.33 -0.44
N ALA A 83 1.61 12.36 0.40
CA ALA A 83 1.30 13.74 0.06
C ALA A 83 1.88 14.27 -1.27
N PRO A 84 3.17 14.02 -1.62
CA PRO A 84 3.77 14.52 -2.85
C PRO A 84 3.45 13.68 -4.10
N LEU A 85 2.70 12.58 -3.99
CA LEU A 85 2.37 11.74 -5.14
C LEU A 85 1.32 12.42 -6.04
N PRO A 86 1.44 12.29 -7.37
CA PRO A 86 0.45 12.82 -8.30
C PRO A 86 -0.86 12.04 -8.19
N GLU A 87 -1.97 12.71 -8.51
CA GLU A 87 -3.21 12.00 -8.82
C GLU A 87 -3.10 11.27 -10.17
N PRO A 88 -3.78 10.12 -10.34
CA PRO A 88 -4.67 9.45 -9.38
C PRO A 88 -3.95 8.50 -8.42
N LEU A 89 -2.61 8.43 -8.44
CA LEU A 89 -1.87 7.44 -7.64
C LEU A 89 -2.09 7.65 -6.14
N LYS A 90 -2.17 8.91 -5.71
CA LYS A 90 -2.47 9.28 -4.32
C LYS A 90 -3.86 8.81 -3.88
N SER A 91 -4.92 9.14 -4.62
CA SER A 91 -6.28 8.70 -4.27
C SER A 91 -6.43 7.18 -4.31
N ASN A 92 -5.80 6.54 -5.31
CA ASN A 92 -5.78 5.09 -5.44
C ASN A 92 -5.17 4.40 -4.22
N LEU A 93 -4.00 4.85 -3.77
CA LEU A 93 -3.33 4.27 -2.60
C LEU A 93 -4.14 4.49 -1.31
N LEU A 94 -4.69 5.68 -1.11
CA LEU A 94 -5.40 6.05 0.13
C LEU A 94 -6.80 5.46 0.26
N TYR A 95 -7.52 5.26 -0.85
CA TYR A 95 -8.93 4.86 -0.78
C TYR A 95 -9.41 4.06 -1.98
N ASP A 96 -9.23 4.54 -3.22
CA ASP A 96 -10.00 4.01 -4.36
C ASP A 96 -9.67 2.53 -4.66
N ASN A 97 -8.44 2.09 -4.39
CA ASN A 97 -8.07 0.68 -4.53
C ASN A 97 -8.75 -0.20 -3.50
N ALA A 98 -8.82 0.24 -2.25
CA ALA A 98 -9.52 -0.49 -1.20
C ALA A 98 -11.03 -0.59 -1.52
N ALA A 99 -11.65 0.52 -1.93
CA ALA A 99 -13.07 0.52 -2.35
C ALA A 99 -13.32 -0.48 -3.48
N ARG A 100 -12.55 -0.41 -4.58
CA ARG A 100 -12.67 -1.36 -5.71
C ARG A 100 -12.42 -2.81 -5.34
N LEU A 101 -11.52 -3.09 -4.40
CA LEU A 101 -11.25 -4.44 -3.93
C LEU A 101 -12.42 -4.96 -3.09
N PHE A 102 -12.88 -4.17 -2.11
CA PHE A 102 -13.85 -4.63 -1.12
C PHE A 102 -15.29 -4.62 -1.62
N ASP A 103 -15.63 -3.79 -2.60
CA ASP A 103 -16.93 -3.85 -3.29
C ASP A 103 -17.17 -5.23 -3.93
N ARG A 104 -16.11 -5.94 -4.34
CA ARG A 104 -16.22 -7.29 -4.89
C ARG A 104 -16.65 -8.35 -3.87
N PHE A 105 -16.52 -8.06 -2.57
CA PHE A 105 -16.93 -8.95 -1.49
C PHE A 105 -18.30 -8.60 -0.90
N GLN A 106 -18.92 -7.50 -1.35
CA GLN A 106 -20.28 -7.19 -0.92
C GLN A 106 -21.27 -8.21 -1.50
N PRO A 107 -22.31 -8.62 -0.75
CA PRO A 107 -23.38 -9.45 -1.29
C PRO A 107 -24.00 -8.74 -2.50
N ARG A 108 -24.25 -9.49 -3.58
CA ARG A 108 -25.09 -8.96 -4.66
C ARG A 108 -26.52 -8.83 -4.14
N PRO A 109 -27.26 -7.77 -4.53
CA PRO A 109 -28.67 -7.64 -4.19
C PRO A 109 -29.50 -8.81 -4.73
#